data_AF-A0A3M1D2A0-F1
#
_entry.id   AF-A0A3M1D2A0-F1
#
_cell.length_a   1.000
_cell.length_b   1.000
_cell.length_c   1.000
_cell.angle_alpha   90.00
_cell.angle_beta   90.00
_cell.angle_gamma   90.00
#
_symmetry.space_group_name_H-M   'P 1'
#
loop_
_entity.id
_entity.type
_entity.pdbx_description
1 polymer ?
#
loop_
_entity_poly.entity_id
_entity_poly.type
_entity_poly.pdbx_seq_one_letter_code
_entity_poly.pdbx_strand_id
1 'polypeptide(L)'
;MEPRPPTADAGGVPPVVLEGVDLTWPGAGTPLLRGFSLALEAGRLTALVGPSGCGKSTLLRLVAGLLPADAGRVEPGRSPPGTT
;
A
#
# COMPACT_ATOMS: atom_id res chain seq x y z
N MET A 1 -6.09 21.30 20.39
CA MET A 1 -5.38 20.00 20.24
C MET A 1 -4.76 19.99 18.87
N GLU A 2 -3.47 20.31 18.76
CA GLU A 2 -2.75 20.21 17.49
C GLU A 2 -2.27 18.75 17.33
N PRO A 3 -2.45 18.10 16.17
CA PRO A 3 -1.94 16.76 15.96
C PRO A 3 -0.41 16.79 16.04
N ARG A 4 0.15 16.10 17.04
CA ARG A 4 1.60 15.93 17.21
C ARG A 4 2.14 15.31 15.91
N PRO A 5 3.14 15.93 15.24
CA PRO A 5 3.77 15.29 14.09
C PRO A 5 4.30 13.92 14.51
N PRO A 6 4.17 12.88 13.66
CA PRO A 6 4.74 11.59 13.96
C PRO A 6 6.25 11.79 14.14
N THR A 7 6.73 11.68 15.39
CA THR A 7 8.15 11.66 15.69
C THR A 7 8.72 10.50 14.89
N ALA A 8 9.56 10.80 13.90
CA ALA A 8 10.23 9.79 13.10
C ALA A 8 11.11 8.97 14.04
N ASP A 9 10.66 7.76 14.36
CA ASP A 9 11.52 6.79 15.03
C ASP A 9 12.72 6.52 14.11
N ALA A 10 13.91 6.63 14.69
CA ALA A 10 15.21 6.44 14.05
C ALA A 10 15.51 4.95 13.72
N GLY A 11 14.48 4.18 13.37
CA GLY A 11 14.56 2.87 12.77
C GLY A 11 13.73 2.92 11.49
N GLY A 12 14.38 3.17 10.36
CA GLY A 12 13.72 3.50 9.10
C GLY A 12 12.65 2.47 8.75
N VAL A 13 11.37 2.89 8.81
CA VAL A 13 10.29 2.09 8.25
C VAL A 13 10.61 1.96 6.75
N PRO A 14 10.63 0.76 6.18
CA PRO A 14 10.86 0.61 4.76
C PRO A 14 9.65 1.14 3.97
N PRO A 15 9.88 1.68 2.78
CA PRO A 15 8.80 2.18 1.93
C PRO A 15 7.87 1.04 1.52
N VAL A 16 6.62 1.39 1.20
CA VAL A 16 5.72 0.46 0.49
C VAL A 16 6.01 0.61 -1.00
N VAL A 17 6.24 -0.50 -1.70
CA VAL A 17 6.52 -0.49 -3.14
C VAL A 17 5.60 -1.47 -3.88
N LEU A 18 4.98 -0.99 -4.96
CA LEU A 18 4.21 -1.76 -5.93
C LEU A 18 4.87 -1.56 -7.29
N GLU A 19 5.16 -2.66 -7.99
CA GLU A 19 5.76 -2.64 -9.32
C GLU A 19 4.94 -3.49 -10.28
N GLY A 20 4.36 -2.85 -11.29
CA GLY A 20 3.63 -3.53 -12.36
C GLY A 20 2.49 -4.42 -11.86
N VAL A 21 1.78 -3.98 -10.82
CA VAL A 21 0.77 -4.80 -10.15
C VAL A 21 -0.51 -4.89 -10.96
N ASP A 22 -0.91 -6.12 -11.26
CA ASP A 22 -2.23 -6.47 -11.77
C ASP A 22 -3.08 -7.03 -10.63
N LEU A 23 -4.36 -6.64 -10.61
CA LEU A 23 -5.29 -7.15 -9.63
C LEU A 23 -6.71 -7.17 -10.16
N THR A 24 -7.36 -8.30 -10.02
CA THR A 24 -8.77 -8.54 -10.29
C THR A 24 -9.45 -8.91 -8.99
N TRP A 25 -10.54 -8.21 -8.65
CA TRP A 25 -11.30 -8.59 -7.47
C TRP A 25 -11.93 -9.97 -7.67
N PRO A 26 -11.95 -10.87 -6.66
CA PRO A 26 -12.59 -12.17 -6.80
C PRO A 26 -14.05 -12.04 -7.24
N GLY A 27 -14.40 -12.67 -8.36
CA GLY A 27 -15.73 -12.60 -8.97
C GLY A 27 -15.98 -11.36 -9.86
N ALA A 28 -15.01 -10.45 -10.00
CA ALA A 28 -15.07 -9.42 -11.03
C ALA A 28 -14.58 -9.98 -12.38
N GLY A 29 -15.26 -9.60 -13.47
CA GLY A 29 -14.86 -9.99 -14.83
C GLY A 29 -13.79 -9.08 -15.46
N THR A 30 -13.39 -8.01 -14.77
CA THR A 30 -12.47 -7.00 -15.29
C THR A 30 -11.43 -6.66 -14.24
N PRO A 31 -10.14 -6.54 -14.61
CA PRO A 31 -9.08 -6.14 -13.69
C PRO A 31 -9.30 -4.72 -13.17
N LEU A 32 -9.07 -4.57 -11.87
CA LEU A 32 -9.15 -3.33 -11.10
C LEU A 32 -7.86 -2.52 -11.22
N LEU A 33 -6.71 -3.18 -11.20
CA LEU A 33 -5.38 -2.61 -11.44
C LEU A 33 -4.76 -3.29 -12.66
N ARG A 34 -4.09 -2.51 -13.51
CA ARG A 34 -3.32 -2.99 -14.67
C ARG A 34 -1.96 -2.29 -14.69
N GLY A 35 -0.87 -3.03 -14.48
CA GLY A 35 0.50 -2.52 -14.47
C GLY A 35 0.72 -1.41 -13.44
N PHE A 36 -0.03 -1.40 -12.34
CA PHE A 36 -0.03 -0.29 -11.40
C PHE A 36 1.27 -0.27 -10.58
N SER A 37 1.95 0.88 -10.57
CA SER A 37 3.19 1.07 -9.82
C SER A 37 3.08 2.27 -8.89
N LEU A 38 3.56 2.10 -7.66
CA LEU A 38 3.46 3.10 -6.60
C LEU A 38 4.59 2.88 -5.59
N ALA A 39 5.27 3.95 -5.21
CA ALA A 39 6.19 3.95 -4.08
C ALA A 39 5.69 4.94 -3.03
N LEU A 40 5.57 4.49 -1.77
CA LEU A 40 5.20 5.33 -0.64
C LEU A 40 6.38 5.45 0.31
N GLU A 41 6.83 6.68 0.48
CA GLU A 41 7.89 7.02 1.43
C GLU A 41 7.45 6.78 2.87
N ALA A 42 8.37 6.22 3.65
CA ALA A 42 8.17 6.08 5.08
C ALA A 42 8.08 7.43 5.79
N GLY A 43 7.28 7.49 6.85
CA GLY A 43 7.08 8.70 7.64
C GLY A 43 6.26 9.78 6.94
N ARG A 44 5.75 9.55 5.72
CA ARG A 44 4.81 10.46 5.04
C ARG A 44 3.37 9.98 5.16
N LEU A 45 2.46 10.93 5.37
CA LEU A 45 1.03 10.70 5.23
C LEU A 45 0.65 10.85 3.76
N THR A 46 0.22 9.76 3.13
CA THR A 46 -0.30 9.77 1.76
C THR A 46 -1.80 9.51 1.76
N ALA A 47 -2.57 10.37 1.10
CA ALA A 47 -4.01 10.20 0.93
C ALA A 47 -4.33 9.53 -0.41
N LEU A 48 -5.13 8.47 -0.36
CA LEU A 48 -5.67 7.80 -1.55
C LEU A 48 -7.09 8.32 -1.85
N VAL A 49 -7.25 9.05 -2.95
CA VAL A 49 -8.50 9.72 -3.33
C VAL A 49 -9.07 9.18 -4.64
N GLY A 50 -10.40 9.26 -4.80
CA GLY A 50 -11.09 8.84 -6.01
C GLY A 50 -12.57 8.47 -5.77
N PRO A 51 -13.38 8.30 -6.83
CA PRO A 51 -14.81 7.98 -6.75
C PRO A 51 -15.12 6.71 -5.94
N SER A 52 -16.34 6.58 -5.40
CA SER A 52 -16.77 5.32 -4.78
C SER A 52 -16.69 4.18 -5.80
N GLY A 53 -16.25 2.99 -5.36
CA GLY A 53 -16.09 1.82 -6.23
C GLY A 53 -14.82 1.78 -7.10
N CYS A 54 -13.97 2.82 -7.11
CA CYS A 54 -12.76 2.82 -7.94
C CYS A 54 -11.61 1.93 -7.43
N GLY A 55 -11.84 1.12 -6.39
CA GLY A 55 -10.84 0.14 -5.91
C GLY A 55 -9.92 0.59 -4.78
N LYS A 56 -10.14 1.75 -4.15
CA LYS A 56 -9.26 2.25 -3.06
C LYS A 56 -9.08 1.27 -1.91
N SER A 57 -10.19 0.77 -1.36
CA SER A 57 -10.14 -0.18 -0.25
C SER A 57 -9.52 -1.52 -0.67
N THR A 58 -9.56 -1.85 -1.95
CA THR A 58 -8.88 -3.02 -2.50
C THR A 58 -7.38 -2.80 -2.58
N LEU A 59 -6.93 -1.64 -3.08
CA LEU A 59 -5.52 -1.25 -3.08
C LEU A 59 -4.94 -1.22 -1.65
N LEU A 60 -5.69 -0.71 -0.67
CA LEU A 60 -5.28 -0.72 0.73
C LEU A 60 -5.15 -2.14 1.30
N ARG A 61 -6.03 -3.07 0.91
CA ARG A 61 -5.91 -4.50 1.29
C ARG A 61 -4.69 -5.15 0.67
N LEU A 62 -4.39 -4.83 -0.58
CA LEU A 62 -3.19 -5.32 -1.27
C LEU A 62 -1.91 -4.82 -0.58
N VAL A 63 -1.82 -3.52 -0.30
CA VAL A 63 -0.71 -2.90 0.45
C VAL A 63 -0.53 -3.52 1.84
N ALA A 64 -1.65 -3.81 2.53
CA ALA A 64 -1.63 -4.43 3.85
C ALA A 64 -1.30 -5.94 3.84
N GLY A 65 -1.09 -6.55 2.66
CA GLY A 65 -0.85 -7.99 2.52
C GLY A 65 -2.09 -8.86 2.77
N LEU A 66 -3.29 -8.25 2.80
CA LEU A 66 -4.57 -8.95 3.01
C LEU A 66 -5.18 -9.48 1.70
N LEU A 67 -4.64 -9.08 0.57
CA LEU A 67 -5.09 -9.50 -0.75
C LEU A 67 -3.85 -9.70 -1.65
N PRO A 68 -3.67 -10.90 -2.25
CA PRO A 68 -2.55 -11.13 -3.17
C PRO A 68 -2.76 -10.37 -4.48
N ALA A 69 -1.66 -10.00 -5.13
CA ALA A 69 -1.66 -9.53 -6.51
C ALA A 69 -1.82 -10.71 -7.48
N ASP A 70 -2.41 -10.47 -8.66
CA ASP A 70 -2.43 -11.47 -9.74
C ASP A 70 -1.07 -11.54 -10.45
N ALA A 71 -0.41 -10.39 -10.61
CA ALA A 71 0.93 -10.25 -11.19
C ALA A 71 1.66 -9.04 -10.61
N GLY A 72 2.97 -8.96 -10.88
CA GLY A 72 3.83 -7.88 -10.40
C GLY A 72 4.43 -8.17 -9.02
N ARG A 73 4.90 -7.11 -8.36
CA ARG A 73 5.62 -7.19 -7.07
C ARG A 73 5.03 -6.23 -6.07
N VAL A 74 4.83 -6.71 -4.84
CA VAL A 74 4.35 -5.92 -3.70
C VAL A 74 5.31 -6.08 -2.54
N GLU A 75 5.90 -4.97 -2.09
CA GLU A 75 6.69 -4.89 -0.87
C GLU A 75 5.93 -4.09 0.18
N PRO A 76 5.41 -4.76 1.23
CA PRO A 76 4.79 -4.06 2.34
C PRO A 76 5.85 -3.38 3.20
N GLY A 77 5.60 -2.12 3.57
CA GLY A 77 6.41 -1.38 4.52
C GLY A 77 6.27 -1.97 5.93
N ARG A 78 7.19 -2.87 6.31
CA ARG A 78 7.22 -3.49 7.65
C ARG A 78 8.29 -2.84 8.51
N SER A 79 7.97 -2.39 9.72
CA SER A 79 9.03 -2.06 10.68
C SER A 79 9.91 -3.30 10.89
N PRO A 80 11.24 -3.19 10.90
CA PRO A 80 12.09 -4.33 11.25
C PRO A 80 11.64 -4.90 12.60
N PRO A 81 11.62 -6.24 12.77
CA PRO A 81 11.31 -6.82 14.07
C PRO A 81 12.30 -6.23 15.08
N GLY A 82 11.77 -5.58 16.13
CA GLY A 82 12.58 -4.88 17.12
C GLY A 82 13.66 -5.81 17.66
N THR A 83 14.92 -5.43 17.48
CA THR A 83 16.01 -6.02 18.25
C THR A 83 15.83 -5.51 19.67
N THR A 84 15.34 -6.39 20.55
CA THR A 84 15.42 -6.18 22.01
C THR A 84 16.88 -6.18 22.43
#